data_AF-A0A8J8G464-F1
#
_entry.id   AF-A0A8J8G464-F1
#
_cell.length_a   1.000
_cell.length_b   1.000
_cell.length_c   1.000
_cell.angle_alpha   90.00
_cell.angle_beta   90.00
_cell.angle_gamma   90.00
#
_symmetry.space_group_name_H-M   'P 1'
#
loop_
_entity.id
_entity.type
_entity.pdbx_description
1 polymer ?
#
loop_
_entity_poly.entity_id
_entity_poly.type
_entity_poly.pdbx_seq_one_letter_code
_entity_poly.pdbx_strand_id
1 'polypeptide(L)'
;MSHTNESSPEIYHLANQLQRINYLGNVQTIQIEFEFIAEDRKNELEIVFNDSTGIGKYKADMIILEQISGRDMLEIINTLHSIGTVFGDLSAIDGITALVEINYKGETYFVVVSYNPLTSGLELISTSESKLYFELLNFIRTKWALSKTFLK
;
A
#
# COMPACT_ATOMS: atom_id res chain seq x y z
N MET A 1 -5.28 31.76 9.10
CA MET A 1 -5.93 30.94 8.07
C MET A 1 -5.89 29.51 8.58
N SER A 2 -7.02 29.01 9.08
CA SER A 2 -7.14 27.65 9.58
C SER A 2 -7.35 26.71 8.40
N HIS A 3 -6.34 25.94 8.04
CA HIS A 3 -6.53 24.79 7.17
C HIS A 3 -7.31 23.75 7.97
N THR A 4 -8.57 23.59 7.62
CA THR A 4 -9.43 22.50 8.07
C THR A 4 -8.82 21.18 7.60
N ASN A 5 -8.35 20.37 8.55
CA ASN A 5 -8.01 18.95 8.41
C ASN A 5 -9.25 18.13 8.02
N GLU A 6 -9.75 18.30 6.80
CA GLU A 6 -10.64 17.32 6.19
C GLU A 6 -9.76 16.41 5.33
N SER A 7 -9.55 15.17 5.80
CA SER A 7 -8.84 14.15 5.06
C SER A 7 -9.44 14.03 3.66
N SER A 8 -8.62 14.28 2.63
CA SER A 8 -9.10 14.42 1.25
C SER A 8 -9.80 13.14 0.77
N PRO A 9 -10.80 13.24 -0.13
CA PRO A 9 -11.45 12.06 -0.73
C PRO A 9 -10.45 11.07 -1.35
N GLU A 10 -9.31 11.57 -1.82
CA GLU A 10 -8.20 10.79 -2.37
C GLU A 10 -7.50 9.94 -1.31
N ILE A 11 -7.23 10.48 -0.12
CA ILE A 11 -6.65 9.73 1.01
C ILE A 11 -7.58 8.57 1.40
N TYR A 12 -8.88 8.84 1.56
CA TYR A 12 -9.84 7.79 1.89
C TYR A 12 -9.98 6.76 0.77
N HIS A 13 -10.00 7.21 -0.49
CA HIS A 13 -10.03 6.32 -1.62
C HIS A 13 -8.83 5.37 -1.60
N LEU A 14 -7.61 5.90 -1.52
CA LEU A 14 -6.39 5.10 -1.52
C LEU A 14 -6.29 4.20 -0.28
N ALA A 15 -6.64 4.71 0.91
CA ALA A 15 -6.68 3.90 2.12
C ALA A 15 -7.62 2.69 1.98
N ASN A 16 -8.79 2.88 1.36
CA ASN A 16 -9.69 1.78 1.04
C ASN A 16 -9.05 0.77 0.06
N GLN A 17 -8.31 1.23 -0.94
CA GLN A 17 -7.62 0.32 -1.87
C GLN A 17 -6.53 -0.50 -1.17
N LEU A 18 -5.77 0.12 -0.27
CA LEU A 18 -4.77 -0.57 0.54
C LEU A 18 -5.40 -1.59 1.49
N GLN A 19 -6.53 -1.24 2.11
CA GLN A 19 -7.31 -2.20 2.90
C GLN A 19 -7.84 -3.36 2.05
N ARG A 20 -8.16 -3.14 0.77
CA ARG A 20 -8.57 -4.23 -0.14
C ARG A 20 -7.45 -5.25 -0.38
N ILE A 21 -6.18 -4.86 -0.28
CA ILE A 21 -5.04 -5.79 -0.42
C ILE A 21 -5.07 -6.84 0.71
N ASN A 22 -5.55 -6.47 1.90
CA ASN A 22 -5.73 -7.40 3.02
C ASN A 22 -6.71 -8.54 2.74
N TYR A 23 -7.55 -8.45 1.69
CA TYR A 23 -8.45 -9.53 1.29
C TYR A 23 -7.75 -10.62 0.46
N LEU A 24 -6.55 -10.34 -0.06
CA LEU A 24 -5.77 -11.32 -0.81
C LEU A 24 -5.21 -12.40 0.13
N GLY A 25 -4.75 -11.98 1.31
CA GLY A 25 -4.13 -12.82 2.33
C GLY A 25 -3.53 -11.96 3.45
N ASN A 26 -2.60 -12.53 4.21
CA ASN A 26 -1.90 -11.84 5.28
C ASN A 26 -0.78 -10.96 4.70
N VAL A 27 -1.04 -9.66 4.58
CA VAL A 27 -0.07 -8.67 4.08
C VAL A 27 1.06 -8.53 5.10
N GLN A 28 2.30 -8.76 4.64
CA GLN A 28 3.51 -8.66 5.45
C GLN A 28 4.10 -7.26 5.40
N THR A 29 4.11 -6.65 4.21
CA THR A 29 4.66 -5.32 3.99
C THR A 29 3.92 -4.63 2.86
N ILE A 30 3.75 -3.31 2.97
CA ILE A 30 3.38 -2.41 1.88
C ILE A 30 4.54 -1.45 1.64
N GLN A 31 4.90 -1.23 0.39
CA GLN A 31 5.90 -0.26 -0.05
C GLN A 31 5.19 0.75 -0.94
N ILE A 32 5.30 2.03 -0.61
CA ILE A 32 4.77 3.14 -1.39
C ILE A 32 5.96 3.79 -2.08
N GLU A 33 5.98 3.70 -3.40
CA GLU A 33 7.08 4.12 -4.27
C GLU A 33 6.76 5.49 -4.87
N PHE A 34 7.78 6.33 -4.99
CA PHE A 34 7.67 7.65 -5.60
C PHE A 34 8.57 7.73 -6.85
N GLU A 35 8.13 8.43 -7.90
CA GLU A 35 8.88 8.50 -9.16
C GLU A 35 10.17 9.34 -9.01
N PHE A 36 10.01 10.61 -8.61
CA PHE A 36 11.11 11.54 -8.37
C PHE A 36 10.81 12.36 -7.12
N ILE A 37 11.75 12.36 -6.17
CA ILE A 37 11.66 13.13 -4.94
C ILE A 37 12.80 14.13 -4.92
N ALA A 38 12.47 15.42 -4.89
CA ALA A 38 13.45 16.47 -4.68
C ALA A 38 14.09 16.37 -3.28
N GLU A 39 15.35 16.77 -3.15
CA GLU A 39 16.15 16.52 -1.94
C GLU A 39 15.55 17.15 -0.67
N ASP A 40 14.92 18.32 -0.80
CA ASP A 40 14.17 18.98 0.29
C ASP A 40 13.02 18.10 0.79
N ARG A 41 12.29 17.46 -0.11
CA ARG A 41 11.20 16.53 0.23
C ARG A 41 11.71 15.22 0.82
N LYS A 42 12.88 14.73 0.38
CA LYS A 42 13.51 13.55 1.00
C LYS A 42 13.79 13.78 2.48
N ASN A 43 14.35 14.96 2.81
CA ASN A 43 14.61 15.34 4.21
C ASN A 43 13.31 15.45 5.03
N GLU A 44 12.25 16.03 4.46
CA GLU A 44 10.94 16.09 5.12
C GLU A 44 10.35 14.69 5.37
N LEU A 45 10.41 13.78 4.38
CA LEU A 45 9.98 12.39 4.56
C LEU A 45 10.81 11.68 5.63
N GLU A 46 12.12 11.90 5.66
CA GLU A 46 12.98 11.29 6.67
C GLU A 46 12.62 11.77 8.08
N ILE A 47 12.33 13.06 8.25
CA ILE A 47 11.88 13.62 9.53
C ILE A 47 10.54 13.03 9.96
N VAL A 48 9.59 12.93 9.03
CA VAL A 48 8.21 12.48 9.31
C VAL A 48 8.13 10.97 9.54
N PHE A 49 8.95 10.17 8.85
CA PHE A 49 8.85 8.70 8.85
C PHE A 49 10.00 7.99 9.57
N ASN A 50 11.01 8.70 10.07
CA ASN A 50 11.97 8.14 11.05
C ASN A 50 11.68 8.57 12.49
N ASP A 51 10.54 9.24 12.73
CA ASP A 51 10.09 9.53 14.08
C ASP A 51 9.56 8.26 14.80
N SER A 52 9.38 8.34 16.11
CA SER A 52 8.92 7.21 16.93
C SER A 52 7.42 6.91 16.79
N THR A 53 6.71 7.52 15.83
CA THR A 53 5.24 7.36 15.72
C THR A 53 4.82 6.04 15.10
N GLY A 54 5.71 5.37 14.37
CA GLY A 54 5.42 4.06 13.77
C GLY A 54 4.50 4.10 12.55
N ILE A 55 4.28 5.28 11.96
CA ILE A 55 3.42 5.43 10.77
C ILE A 55 4.06 4.86 9.49
N GLY A 56 5.36 4.60 9.47
CA GLY A 56 6.09 3.96 8.37
C GLY A 56 7.59 4.14 8.57
N LYS A 57 8.38 3.74 7.57
CA LYS A 57 9.82 4.03 7.50
C LYS A 57 10.16 4.55 6.10
N TYR A 58 10.85 5.68 6.01
CA TYR A 58 11.34 6.17 4.73
C TYR A 58 12.72 5.57 4.43
N LYS A 59 12.87 4.95 3.24
CA LYS A 59 14.13 4.35 2.81
C LYS A 59 14.18 4.27 1.30
N ALA A 60 15.29 4.68 0.68
CA ALA A 60 15.52 4.51 -0.77
C ALA A 60 14.33 4.96 -1.63
N ASP A 61 13.85 6.18 -1.38
CA ASP A 61 12.75 6.82 -2.13
C ASP A 61 11.42 6.05 -2.07
N MET A 62 11.16 5.32 -0.97
CA MET A 62 9.90 4.65 -0.68
C MET A 62 9.53 4.74 0.81
N ILE A 63 8.22 4.69 1.09
CA ILE A 63 7.69 4.45 2.44
C ILE A 63 7.39 2.97 2.62
N ILE A 64 8.02 2.36 3.62
CA ILE A 64 7.81 0.96 3.99
C ILE A 64 6.90 0.90 5.21
N LEU A 65 5.81 0.15 5.07
CA LEU A 65 4.84 -0.16 6.12
C LEU A 65 4.96 -1.65 6.44
N GLU A 66 5.53 -1.99 7.60
CA GLU A 66 5.55 -3.35 8.11
C GLU A 66 4.14 -3.70 8.62
N GLN A 67 3.50 -4.71 8.05
CA GLN A 67 2.18 -5.19 8.46
C GLN A 67 2.32 -6.57 9.09
N ILE A 68 2.30 -6.61 10.42
CA ILE A 68 2.18 -7.86 11.17
C ILE A 68 0.79 -7.83 11.79
N SER A 69 -0.21 -8.25 11.01
CA SER A 69 -1.62 -8.45 11.41
C SER A 69 -2.30 -7.26 12.13
N GLY A 70 -3.18 -6.54 11.41
CA GLY A 70 -4.13 -5.63 12.06
C GLY A 70 -3.78 -4.14 12.02
N ARG A 71 -3.06 -3.68 10.99
CA ARG A 71 -2.95 -2.24 10.74
C ARG A 71 -4.33 -1.65 10.45
N ASP A 72 -4.83 -0.84 11.38
CA ASP A 72 -6.16 -0.24 11.25
C ASP A 72 -6.18 0.79 10.12
N MET A 73 -7.35 0.97 9.50
CA MET A 73 -7.60 1.96 8.46
C MET A 73 -7.09 3.35 8.84
N LEU A 74 -7.20 3.71 10.12
CA LEU A 74 -6.74 4.99 10.66
C LEU A 74 -5.22 5.18 10.51
N GLU A 75 -4.42 4.13 10.71
CA GLU A 75 -2.96 4.23 10.55
C GLU A 75 -2.56 4.40 9.08
N ILE A 76 -3.26 3.73 8.16
CA ILE A 76 -3.07 3.93 6.72
C ILE A 76 -3.43 5.36 6.34
N ILE A 77 -4.56 5.87 6.83
CA ILE A 77 -4.97 7.27 6.59
C ILE A 77 -3.91 8.24 7.12
N ASN A 78 -3.40 8.05 8.34
CA ASN A 78 -2.36 8.91 8.92
C ASN A 78 -1.06 8.89 8.10
N THR A 79 -0.68 7.72 7.60
CA THR A 79 0.47 7.57 6.70
C THR A 79 0.26 8.40 5.43
N LEU A 80 -0.88 8.23 4.75
CA LEU A 80 -1.21 8.94 3.53
C LEU A 80 -1.36 10.44 3.75
N HIS A 81 -1.91 10.86 4.88
CA HIS A 81 -1.99 12.27 5.26
C HIS A 81 -0.60 12.89 5.44
N SER A 82 0.33 12.13 6.04
CA SER A 82 1.71 12.57 6.24
C SER A 82 2.44 12.71 4.90
N ILE A 83 2.25 11.76 3.98
CA ILE A 83 2.72 11.88 2.58
C ILE A 83 2.14 13.13 1.91
N GLY A 84 0.82 13.32 1.99
CA GLY A 84 0.15 14.48 1.40
C GLY A 84 0.58 15.81 2.02
N THR A 85 0.99 15.83 3.29
CA THR A 85 1.54 17.03 3.94
C THR A 85 2.91 17.39 3.37
N VAL A 86 3.75 16.39 3.09
CA VAL A 86 5.08 16.60 2.49
C VAL A 86 4.97 17.03 1.03
N PHE A 87 4.17 16.34 0.22
CA PHE A 87 4.10 16.62 -1.22
C PHE A 87 3.05 17.66 -1.62
N GLY A 88 2.10 17.98 -0.74
CA GLY A 88 0.93 18.81 -1.03
C GLY A 88 -0.27 18.01 -1.56
N ASP A 89 -0.04 16.84 -2.16
CA ASP A 89 -1.04 15.89 -2.63
C ASP A 89 -0.47 14.46 -2.66
N LEU A 90 -1.23 13.49 -3.19
CA LEU A 90 -0.82 12.10 -3.35
C LEU A 90 -0.33 11.75 -4.77
N SER A 91 -0.23 12.72 -5.67
CA SER A 91 0.15 12.50 -7.07
C SER A 91 1.61 12.06 -7.24
N ALA A 92 2.45 12.31 -6.23
CA ALA A 92 3.83 11.85 -6.18
C ALA A 92 3.97 10.33 -6.03
N ILE A 93 2.92 9.63 -5.61
CA ILE A 93 2.92 8.17 -5.49
C ILE A 93 2.85 7.55 -6.89
N ASP A 94 3.91 6.87 -7.29
CA ASP A 94 4.01 6.18 -8.59
C ASP A 94 3.37 4.79 -8.53
N GLY A 95 3.70 4.04 -7.47
CA GLY A 95 3.31 2.65 -7.34
C GLY A 95 3.22 2.21 -5.89
N ILE A 96 2.45 1.15 -5.67
CA ILE A 96 2.37 0.52 -4.36
C ILE A 96 2.59 -0.97 -4.53
N THR A 97 3.64 -1.51 -3.93
CA THR A 97 3.90 -2.94 -3.91
C THR A 97 3.59 -3.54 -2.54
N ALA A 98 3.08 -4.76 -2.52
CA ALA A 98 2.77 -5.46 -1.28
C ALA A 98 3.25 -6.90 -1.34
N LEU A 99 3.91 -7.33 -0.26
CA LEU A 99 4.22 -8.73 -0.02
C LEU A 99 3.06 -9.35 0.76
N VAL A 100 2.45 -10.37 0.19
CA VAL A 100 1.26 -11.01 0.76
C VAL A 100 1.52 -12.51 0.91
N GLU A 101 1.28 -13.00 2.12
CA GLU A 101 1.19 -14.42 2.41
C GLU A 101 -0.24 -14.90 2.13
N ILE A 102 -0.39 -15.83 1.19
CA ILE A 102 -1.70 -16.35 0.77
C ILE A 102 -1.81 -17.84 1.05
N ASN A 103 -3.01 -18.29 1.41
CA ASN A 103 -3.35 -19.71 1.44
C ASN A 103 -4.04 -20.10 0.14
N TYR A 104 -3.43 -21.02 -0.61
CA TYR A 104 -3.96 -21.55 -1.86
C TYR A 104 -3.94 -23.07 -1.84
N LYS A 105 -5.12 -23.69 -2.01
CA LYS A 105 -5.30 -25.16 -1.98
C LYS A 105 -4.72 -25.83 -0.71
N GLY A 106 -4.73 -25.13 0.43
CA GLY A 106 -4.25 -25.65 1.71
C GLY A 106 -2.78 -25.36 2.00
N GLU A 107 -2.03 -24.83 1.03
CA GLU A 107 -0.61 -24.50 1.17
C GLU A 107 -0.38 -22.98 1.23
N THR A 108 0.71 -22.56 1.86
CA THR A 108 1.09 -21.15 2.00
C THR A 108 2.07 -20.72 0.92
N TYR A 109 1.79 -19.60 0.26
CA TYR A 109 2.66 -19.00 -0.75
C TYR A 109 2.87 -17.52 -0.47
N PHE A 110 4.04 -17.00 -0.86
CA PHE A 110 4.29 -15.57 -0.86
C PHE A 110 4.12 -15.02 -2.27
N VAL A 111 3.40 -13.92 -2.39
CA VAL A 111 3.20 -13.20 -3.65
C VAL A 111 3.54 -11.73 -3.46
N VAL A 112 4.09 -11.13 -4.50
CA VAL A 112 4.27 -9.68 -4.60
C VAL A 112 3.23 -9.16 -5.58
N VAL A 113 2.39 -8.25 -5.11
CA VAL A 113 1.40 -7.58 -5.95
C VAL A 113 1.73 -6.11 -6.09
N SER A 114 1.47 -5.53 -7.25
CA SER A 114 1.56 -4.08 -7.49
C SER A 114 0.16 -3.53 -7.67
N TYR A 115 -0.13 -2.43 -6.98
CA TYR A 115 -1.31 -1.61 -7.14
C TYR A 115 -0.91 -0.27 -7.72
N ASN A 116 -1.56 0.12 -8.81
CA ASN A 116 -1.35 1.42 -9.43
C ASN A 116 -2.54 2.35 -9.08
N PRO A 117 -2.32 3.45 -8.34
CA PRO A 117 -3.40 4.36 -7.94
C PRO A 117 -4.15 5.00 -9.12
N LEU A 118 -3.46 5.28 -10.23
CA LEU A 118 -4.03 5.95 -11.41
C LEU A 118 -4.99 5.04 -12.19
N THR A 119 -4.64 3.76 -12.35
CA THR A 119 -5.47 2.80 -13.10
C THR A 119 -6.42 2.00 -12.21
N SER A 120 -6.22 2.06 -10.89
CA SER A 120 -6.86 1.17 -9.92
C SER A 120 -6.67 -0.33 -10.23
N GLY A 121 -5.63 -0.65 -10.99
CA GLY A 121 -5.25 -2.01 -11.37
C GLY A 121 -4.44 -2.69 -10.25
N LEU A 122 -4.64 -4.00 -10.11
CA LEU A 122 -3.81 -4.87 -9.28
C LEU A 122 -3.17 -5.94 -10.15
N GLU A 123 -1.85 -6.05 -10.08
CA GLU A 123 -1.05 -6.98 -10.86
C GLU A 123 -0.25 -7.90 -9.94
N LEU A 124 -0.04 -9.15 -10.36
CA LEU A 124 0.90 -10.05 -9.72
C LEU A 124 2.28 -9.82 -10.35
N ILE A 125 3.26 -9.46 -9.54
CA ILE A 125 4.64 -9.23 -9.98
C ILE A 125 5.45 -10.52 -9.89
N SER A 126 5.37 -11.21 -8.74
CA SER A 126 6.13 -12.44 -8.51
C SER A 126 5.46 -13.33 -7.48
N THR A 127 5.91 -14.58 -7.43
CA THR A 127 5.49 -15.56 -6.42
C THR A 127 6.68 -16.42 -6.00
N SER A 128 6.63 -16.94 -4.77
CA SER A 128 7.59 -17.92 -4.27
C SER A 128 7.59 -19.24 -5.04
N GLU A 129 6.50 -19.58 -5.77
CA GLU A 129 6.41 -20.80 -6.58
C GLU A 129 6.08 -20.47 -8.05
N SER A 130 7.13 -20.39 -8.87
CA SER A 130 7.03 -20.03 -10.29
C SER A 130 6.13 -20.96 -11.12
N LYS A 131 6.04 -22.26 -10.77
CA LYS A 131 5.25 -23.23 -11.54
C LYS A 131 3.75 -22.97 -11.44
N LEU A 132 3.32 -22.31 -10.37
CA LEU A 132 1.92 -21.99 -10.10
C LEU A 132 1.57 -20.55 -10.50
N TYR A 133 2.46 -19.82 -11.19
CA TYR A 133 2.29 -18.40 -11.48
C TYR A 133 0.89 -18.06 -12.05
N PHE A 134 0.44 -18.77 -13.09
CA PHE A 134 -0.85 -18.50 -13.72
C PHE A 134 -2.04 -18.86 -12.83
N GLU A 135 -1.93 -19.91 -12.03
CA GLU A 135 -2.96 -20.29 -11.06
C GLU A 135 -3.10 -19.23 -9.96
N LEU A 136 -1.98 -18.77 -9.42
CA LEU A 136 -1.93 -17.73 -8.40
C LEU A 136 -2.37 -16.37 -8.95
N LEU A 137 -2.01 -16.04 -10.20
CA LEU A 137 -2.51 -14.84 -10.88
C LEU A 137 -4.04 -14.83 -10.94
N ASN A 138 -4.65 -15.94 -11.36
CA ASN A 138 -6.11 -16.06 -11.43
C ASN A 138 -6.77 -16.01 -10.04
N PHE A 139 -6.14 -16.64 -9.05
CA PHE A 139 -6.58 -16.56 -7.66
C PHE A 139 -6.57 -15.11 -7.13
N ILE A 140 -5.47 -14.38 -7.31
CA ILE A 140 -5.32 -12.99 -6.87
C ILE A 140 -6.32 -12.08 -7.59
N ARG A 141 -6.48 -12.22 -8.91
CA ARG A 141 -7.48 -11.44 -9.67
C ARG A 141 -8.89 -11.69 -9.17
N THR A 142 -9.24 -12.94 -8.86
CA THR A 142 -10.56 -13.30 -8.32
C THR A 142 -10.78 -12.68 -6.95
N LYS A 143 -9.81 -12.82 -6.03
CA LYS A 143 -9.85 -12.21 -4.70
C LYS A 143 -9.97 -10.69 -4.77
N TRP A 144 -9.21 -10.04 -5.65
CA TRP A 144 -9.28 -8.60 -5.88
C TRP A 144 -10.65 -8.15 -6.39
N ALA A 145 -11.22 -8.87 -7.37
CA ALA A 145 -12.55 -8.56 -7.88
C ALA A 145 -13.62 -8.67 -6.78
N LEU A 146 -13.55 -9.72 -5.95
CA LEU A 146 -14.47 -9.94 -4.84
C LEU A 146 -14.31 -8.90 -3.71
N SER A 147 -13.09 -8.41 -3.45
CA SER A 147 -12.86 -7.42 -2.37
C SER A 147 -13.72 -6.14 -2.49
N LYS A 148 -14.18 -5.79 -3.70
CA LYS A 148 -15.05 -4.62 -3.95
C LYS A 148 -16.39 -4.72 -3.22
N THR A 149 -16.87 -5.92 -2.90
CA THR A 149 -18.17 -6.13 -2.27
C THR A 149 -18.13 -6.09 -0.74
N PHE A 150 -16.93 -6.05 -0.14
CA PHE A 150 -16.74 -6.19 1.31
C PHE A 150 -16.50 -4.88 2.05
N LEU A 151 -16.18 -3.80 1.35
CA LEU A 151 -16.15 -2.46 1.93
C LEU A 151 -17.52 -1.80 1.72
N LYS A 152 -18.31 -1.71 2.80
CA LYS A 152 -19.56 -0.94 2.88
C LYS A 152 -19.38 0.22 3.83
#